data_AF-A0A9W6YN87-F1
#
_entry.id   AF-A0A9W6YN87-F1
#
_cell.length_a   1.000
_cell.length_b   1.000
_cell.length_c   1.000
_cell.angle_alpha   90.00
_cell.angle_beta   90.00
_cell.angle_gamma   90.00
#
_symmetry.space_group_name_H-M   'P 1'
#
loop_
_entity.id
_entity.type
_entity.pdbx_description
1 polymer ?
#
loop_
_entity_poly.entity_id
_entity_poly.type
_entity_poly.pdbx_seq_one_letter_code
_entity_poly.pdbx_strand_id
1 'polypeptide(L)'
;MNADENAMGEDGVLVEAYSDDDYAADKKDKKSVSDGVAMMTGAVVAWMCKKQACVALSTMESEFVAASHTTARMLGVIECLKEIGIKVRMPSLLHVDNQAAIAQLEGEETTGHAKHIDTRHKFVKEFVKK
;
A
#
# COMPACT_ATOMS: atom_id res chain seq x y z
N MET A 1 -11.18 -31.24 -20.66
CA MET A 1 -10.58 -31.11 -19.32
C MET A 1 -10.90 -29.71 -18.86
N ASN A 2 -12.06 -29.58 -18.22
CA ASN A 2 -12.53 -28.32 -17.64
C ASN A 2 -12.14 -28.33 -16.16
N ALA A 3 -11.48 -27.27 -15.72
CA ALA A 3 -11.72 -26.68 -14.42
C ALA A 3 -11.36 -25.20 -14.54
N ASP A 4 -12.36 -24.37 -14.33
CA ASP A 4 -12.32 -22.92 -14.33
C ASP A 4 -11.11 -22.35 -13.57
N GLU A 5 -10.23 -21.66 -14.28
CA GLU A 5 -9.18 -20.78 -13.70
C GLU A 5 -9.75 -19.42 -13.22
N ASN A 6 -11.08 -19.28 -13.12
CA ASN A 6 -11.73 -17.99 -12.86
C ASN A 6 -12.58 -17.93 -11.57
N ALA A 7 -12.24 -18.73 -10.56
CA ALA A 7 -12.79 -18.59 -9.21
C ALA A 7 -11.78 -17.85 -8.31
N MET A 8 -11.61 -16.54 -8.51
CA MET A 8 -10.99 -15.68 -7.50
C MET A 8 -11.88 -15.68 -6.25
N GLY A 9 -11.59 -16.58 -5.32
CA GLY A 9 -12.48 -16.97 -4.23
C GLY A 9 -12.97 -15.81 -3.36
N GLU A 10 -14.29 -15.69 -3.22
CA GLU A 10 -14.94 -14.86 -2.19
C GLU A 10 -14.82 -15.47 -0.78
N ASP A 11 -14.37 -16.73 -0.67
CA ASP A 11 -14.10 -17.40 0.60
C ASP A 11 -12.77 -16.92 1.19
N GLY A 12 -12.80 -15.95 2.08
CA GLY A 12 -11.64 -15.49 2.85
C GLY A 12 -11.88 -14.14 3.53
N VAL A 13 -11.08 -13.84 4.54
CA VAL A 13 -11.12 -12.55 5.21
C VAL A 13 -10.56 -11.47 4.28
N LEU A 14 -11.31 -10.39 4.06
CA LEU A 14 -10.81 -9.21 3.35
C LEU A 14 -9.95 -8.38 4.31
N VAL A 15 -8.73 -8.11 3.86
CA VAL A 15 -7.86 -7.10 4.46
C VAL A 15 -7.85 -5.90 3.53
N GLU A 16 -8.12 -4.73 4.08
CA GLU A 16 -8.09 -3.45 3.39
C GLU A 16 -7.17 -2.50 4.17
N ALA A 17 -6.59 -1.52 3.50
CA ALA A 17 -5.77 -0.52 4.16
C ALA A 17 -6.01 0.88 3.60
N TYR A 18 -5.78 1.89 4.42
CA TYR A 18 -5.89 3.30 4.06
C TYR A 18 -4.54 3.94 4.32
N SER A 19 -4.06 4.73 3.36
CA SER A 19 -2.82 5.47 3.46
C SER A 19 -3.10 6.96 3.41
N ASP A 20 -2.37 7.73 4.20
CA ASP A 20 -2.39 9.19 4.18
C ASP A 20 -0.98 9.75 4.52
N ASP A 21 -0.83 11.05 4.31
CA ASP A 21 0.43 11.72 4.09
C ASP A 21 0.36 13.19 4.51
N ASP A 22 1.13 13.57 5.53
CA ASP A 22 1.31 15.00 5.85
C ASP A 22 2.59 15.53 5.18
N TYR A 23 2.40 16.12 4.00
CA TYR A 23 3.49 16.63 3.16
C TYR A 23 4.30 17.74 3.84
N ALA A 24 5.62 17.54 3.93
CA ALA A 24 6.56 18.49 4.52
C ALA A 24 6.19 18.97 5.95
N ALA A 25 5.52 18.12 6.72
CA ALA A 25 5.05 18.36 8.08
C ALA A 25 6.14 18.87 9.03
N ASP A 26 7.36 18.32 8.94
CA ASP A 26 8.47 18.78 9.78
C ASP A 26 9.02 20.12 9.29
N LYS A 27 8.92 21.15 10.13
CA LYS A 27 9.37 22.51 9.78
C LYS A 27 10.88 22.64 9.62
N LYS A 28 11.68 21.77 10.25
CA LYS A 28 13.15 21.83 10.25
C LYS A 28 13.75 21.16 9.03
N ASP A 29 13.39 19.90 8.78
CA ASP A 29 13.98 19.11 7.70
C ASP A 29 13.03 18.87 6.52
N LYS A 30 11.79 19.38 6.59
CA LYS A 30 10.78 19.33 5.52
C LYS A 30 10.42 17.92 5.07
N LYS A 31 10.63 16.93 5.93
CA LYS A 31 10.20 15.55 5.66
C LYS A 31 8.72 15.39 5.99
N SER A 32 8.03 14.67 5.12
CA SER A 32 6.63 14.31 5.31
C SER A 32 6.47 13.24 6.39
N VAL A 33 5.25 13.09 6.91
CA VAL A 33 4.87 12.01 7.80
C VAL A 33 3.88 11.13 7.06
N SER A 34 4.25 9.87 6.83
CA SER A 34 3.31 8.88 6.32
C SER A 34 2.52 8.30 7.48
N ASP A 35 1.25 8.04 7.26
CA ASP A 35 0.47 7.18 8.12
C ASP A 35 -0.34 6.17 7.31
N GLY A 36 -0.93 5.23 8.04
CA GLY A 36 -1.82 4.28 7.43
C GLY A 36 -2.39 3.29 8.43
N VAL A 37 -3.54 2.74 8.07
CA VAL A 37 -4.29 1.78 8.89
C VAL A 37 -4.64 0.57 8.04
N ALA A 38 -4.44 -0.62 8.57
CA ALA A 38 -4.93 -1.87 7.99
C ALA A 38 -6.13 -2.34 8.80
N MET A 39 -7.19 -2.67 8.09
CA MET A 39 -8.48 -3.10 8.63
C MET A 39 -8.80 -4.51 8.18
N MET A 40 -9.50 -5.22 9.07
CA MET A 40 -9.97 -6.58 8.85
C MET A 40 -11.39 -6.66 9.42
N THR A 41 -12.36 -7.05 8.60
CA THR A 41 -13.78 -7.18 9.02
C THR A 41 -14.34 -5.93 9.72
N GLY A 42 -13.95 -4.73 9.26
CA GLY A 42 -14.38 -3.45 9.84
C GLY A 42 -13.66 -3.02 11.12
N ALA A 43 -12.66 -3.78 11.58
CA ALA A 43 -11.84 -3.43 12.73
C ALA A 43 -10.41 -3.08 12.31
N VAL A 44 -9.80 -2.08 12.95
CA VAL A 44 -8.37 -1.77 12.77
C VAL A 44 -7.54 -2.85 13.44
N VAL A 45 -6.66 -3.50 12.68
CA VAL A 45 -5.77 -4.58 13.17
C VAL A 45 -4.31 -4.17 13.17
N ALA A 46 -3.93 -3.18 12.37
CA ALA A 46 -2.61 -2.60 12.40
C ALA A 46 -2.66 -1.14 11.96
N TRP A 47 -1.71 -0.34 12.43
CA TRP A 47 -1.50 1.02 11.98
C TRP A 47 -0.02 1.32 11.91
N MET A 48 0.32 2.43 11.26
CA MET A 48 1.65 3.01 11.27
C MET A 48 1.55 4.53 11.17
N CYS A 49 2.49 5.23 11.78
CA CYS A 49 2.72 6.66 11.61
C CYS A 49 4.24 6.84 11.66
N LYS A 50 4.82 7.31 10.57
CA LYS A 50 6.27 7.30 10.38
C LYS A 50 6.71 8.51 9.56
N LYS A 51 7.62 9.27 10.14
CA LYS A 51 8.37 10.31 9.41
C LYS A 51 9.16 9.68 8.26
N GLN A 52 8.99 10.21 7.06
CA GLN A 52 9.68 9.72 5.87
C GLN A 52 11.19 9.92 6.00
N ALA A 53 11.98 9.01 5.41
CA ALA A 53 13.44 9.09 5.49
C ALA A 53 14.02 10.21 4.62
N CYS A 54 13.41 10.42 3.44
CA CYS A 54 13.78 11.42 2.46
C CYS A 54 12.78 12.58 2.46
N VAL A 55 13.21 13.73 1.97
CA VAL A 55 12.31 14.85 1.64
C VAL A 55 11.64 14.53 0.31
N ALA A 56 10.31 14.55 0.27
CA ALA A 56 9.54 14.43 -0.97
C ALA A 56 9.48 15.79 -1.70
N LEU A 57 9.51 15.76 -3.02
CA LEU A 57 9.48 16.97 -3.85
C LEU A 57 8.06 17.34 -4.30
N SER A 58 7.08 16.46 -4.05
CA SER A 58 5.66 16.72 -4.26
C SER A 58 4.79 15.91 -3.30
N THR A 59 3.54 16.32 -3.12
CA THR A 59 2.53 15.55 -2.38
C THR A 59 2.32 14.17 -3.02
N MET A 60 2.36 14.07 -4.36
CA MET A 60 2.25 12.79 -5.05
C MET A 60 3.36 11.81 -4.62
N GLU A 61 4.60 12.29 -4.53
CA GLU A 61 5.74 11.45 -4.13
C GLU A 61 5.65 11.00 -2.67
N SER A 62 5.22 11.88 -1.77
CA SER A 62 5.08 11.54 -0.36
C SER A 62 3.94 10.54 -0.15
N GLU A 63 2.79 10.75 -0.79
CA GLU A 63 1.65 9.82 -0.81
C GLU A 63 2.04 8.45 -1.33
N PHE A 64 2.82 8.42 -2.41
CA PHE A 64 3.35 7.18 -2.97
C PHE A 64 4.25 6.43 -1.96
N VAL A 65 5.06 7.17 -1.18
CA VAL A 65 5.86 6.60 -0.10
C VAL A 65 4.98 6.09 1.05
N ALA A 66 3.93 6.82 1.42
CA ALA A 66 2.95 6.39 2.41
C ALA A 66 2.27 5.09 1.99
N ALA A 67 1.74 5.03 0.75
CA ALA A 67 1.10 3.87 0.18
C ALA A 67 2.00 2.63 0.20
N SER A 68 3.30 2.81 -0.09
CA SER A 68 4.30 1.74 -0.02
C SER A 68 4.51 1.23 1.41
N HIS A 69 4.64 2.12 2.40
CA HIS A 69 4.78 1.73 3.81
C HIS A 69 3.51 1.03 4.33
N THR A 70 2.33 1.55 3.97
CA THR A 70 1.04 1.00 4.37
C THR A 70 0.84 -0.40 3.79
N THR A 71 1.20 -0.59 2.53
CA THR A 71 1.18 -1.92 1.88
C THR A 71 2.09 -2.91 2.59
N ALA A 72 3.30 -2.50 2.98
CA ALA A 72 4.21 -3.39 3.72
C ALA A 72 3.63 -3.79 5.08
N ARG A 73 2.94 -2.87 5.76
CA ARG A 73 2.26 -3.17 7.01
C ARG A 73 1.10 -4.13 6.81
N MET A 74 0.29 -3.91 5.78
CA MET A 74 -0.82 -4.78 5.39
C MET A 74 -0.32 -6.19 5.03
N LEU A 75 0.76 -6.31 4.27
CA LEU A 75 1.35 -7.60 3.92
C LEU A 75 1.78 -8.38 5.18
N GLY A 76 2.36 -7.71 6.17
CA GLY A 76 2.69 -8.35 7.45
C GLY A 76 1.46 -8.94 8.17
N VAL A 77 0.31 -8.28 8.08
CA VAL A 77 -0.96 -8.81 8.60
C VAL A 77 -1.41 -10.02 7.79
N ILE A 78 -1.36 -9.93 6.46
CA ILE A 78 -1.76 -11.02 5.55
C ILE A 78 -0.93 -12.28 5.81
N GLU A 79 0.39 -12.16 5.93
CA GLU A 79 1.28 -13.29 6.20
C GLU A 79 1.01 -13.88 7.59
N CYS A 80 0.80 -13.06 8.61
CA CYS A 80 0.43 -13.54 9.94
C CYS A 80 -0.90 -14.33 9.93
N LEU A 81 -1.91 -13.87 9.18
CA LEU A 81 -3.18 -14.58 9.02
C LEU A 81 -2.99 -15.94 8.33
N LYS A 82 -2.16 -15.98 7.28
CA LYS A 82 -1.83 -17.23 6.58
C LYS A 82 -1.11 -18.22 7.49
N GLU A 83 -0.17 -17.76 8.30
CA GLU A 83 0.57 -18.62 9.26
C GLU A 83 -0.35 -19.29 10.28
N ILE A 84 -1.41 -18.60 10.73
CA ILE A 84 -2.41 -19.17 11.64
C ILE A 84 -3.56 -19.91 10.93
N GLY A 85 -3.44 -20.15 9.62
CA GLY A 85 -4.39 -20.93 8.84
C GLY A 85 -5.67 -20.19 8.42
N ILE A 86 -5.70 -18.86 8.52
CA ILE A 86 -6.82 -18.03 8.06
C ILE A 86 -6.64 -17.73 6.57
N LYS A 87 -7.64 -18.11 5.77
CA LYS A 87 -7.68 -17.79 4.34
C LYS A 87 -7.96 -16.30 4.15
N VAL A 88 -7.06 -15.61 3.45
CA VAL A 88 -7.19 -14.19 3.11
C VAL A 88 -7.67 -14.03 1.67
N ARG A 89 -8.62 -13.14 1.45
CA ARG A 89 -9.08 -12.77 0.11
C ARG A 89 -8.03 -11.89 -0.57
N MET A 90 -7.60 -12.32 -1.76
CA MET A 90 -6.65 -11.58 -2.61
C MET A 90 -7.31 -11.21 -3.95
N PRO A 91 -6.93 -10.07 -4.56
CA PRO A 91 -6.02 -9.06 -4.02
C PRO A 91 -6.67 -8.27 -2.86
N SER A 92 -5.86 -7.84 -1.89
CA SER A 92 -6.27 -6.95 -0.81
C SER A 92 -6.44 -5.51 -1.32
N LEU A 93 -7.17 -4.67 -0.59
CA LEU A 93 -7.50 -3.30 -1.03
C LEU A 93 -6.61 -2.25 -0.37
N LEU A 94 -6.14 -1.27 -1.12
CA LEU A 94 -5.47 -0.08 -0.57
C LEU A 94 -6.15 1.18 -1.10
N HIS A 95 -6.62 1.98 -0.16
CA HIS A 95 -7.20 3.29 -0.40
C HIS A 95 -6.12 4.36 -0.26
N VAL A 96 -6.00 5.19 -1.28
CA VAL A 96 -5.14 6.37 -1.36
C VAL A 96 -6.04 7.51 -1.83
N ASP A 97 -5.92 8.69 -1.25
CA ASP A 97 -6.78 9.84 -1.60
C ASP A 97 -6.23 10.65 -2.81
N ASN A 98 -4.91 10.63 -3.01
CA ASN A 98 -4.24 11.36 -4.08
C ASN A 98 -4.28 10.65 -5.44
N GLN A 99 -5.07 11.19 -6.36
CA GLN A 99 -5.24 10.68 -7.72
C GLN A 99 -3.93 10.65 -8.54
N ALA A 100 -3.01 11.58 -8.31
CA ALA A 100 -1.72 11.56 -8.99
C ALA A 100 -0.85 10.41 -8.48
N ALA A 101 -0.95 10.08 -7.19
CA ALA A 101 -0.27 8.93 -6.61
C ALA A 101 -0.89 7.62 -7.11
N ILE A 102 -2.22 7.55 -7.24
CA ILE A 102 -2.91 6.42 -7.86
C ILE A 102 -2.47 6.23 -9.32
N ALA A 103 -2.48 7.30 -10.12
CA ALA A 103 -2.04 7.24 -11.52
C ALA A 103 -0.58 6.78 -11.63
N GLN A 104 0.30 7.23 -10.74
CA GLN A 104 1.70 6.78 -10.67
C GLN A 104 1.80 5.31 -10.27
N LEU A 105 0.92 4.84 -9.39
CA LEU A 105 0.79 3.45 -8.95
C LEU A 105 0.11 2.53 -9.98
N GLU A 106 -0.51 3.08 -11.02
CA GLU A 106 -1.17 2.37 -12.12
C GLU A 106 -0.31 2.34 -13.39
N GLY A 107 0.45 3.40 -13.66
CA GLY A 107 1.25 3.55 -14.87
C GLY A 107 2.23 2.40 -15.13
N GLU A 108 2.52 2.10 -16.38
CA GLU A 108 3.44 1.00 -16.74
C GLU A 108 4.93 1.41 -16.64
N GLU A 109 5.21 2.71 -16.71
CA GLU A 109 6.56 3.21 -16.92
C GLU A 109 7.07 4.06 -15.74
N THR A 110 7.94 3.49 -14.93
CA THR A 110 8.99 4.30 -14.29
C THR A 110 10.19 4.33 -15.22
N THR A 111 10.65 5.52 -15.59
CA THR A 111 11.89 5.65 -16.37
C THR A 111 13.07 5.03 -15.60
N GLY A 112 14.05 4.47 -16.30
CA GLY A 112 15.21 3.78 -15.69
C GLY A 112 16.05 4.63 -14.70
N HIS A 113 15.77 5.93 -14.61
CA HIS A 113 16.37 6.88 -13.69
C HIS A 113 15.72 6.89 -12.29
N ALA A 114 14.58 6.23 -12.08
CA ALA A 114 13.80 6.26 -10.85
C ALA A 114 13.71 4.89 -10.14
N LYS A 115 14.83 4.16 -10.02
CA LYS A 115 14.86 2.79 -9.45
C LYS A 115 14.20 2.64 -8.07
N HIS A 116 14.30 3.64 -7.19
CA HIS A 116 13.69 3.62 -5.86
C HIS A 116 12.16 3.77 -5.92
N ILE A 117 11.64 4.43 -6.95
CA ILE A 117 10.20 4.54 -7.24
C ILE A 117 9.72 3.23 -7.87
N ASP A 118 10.45 2.70 -8.85
CA ASP A 118 10.16 1.42 -9.53
C ASP A 118 10.02 0.26 -8.55
N THR A 119 10.94 0.15 -7.59
CA THR A 119 10.92 -0.93 -6.57
C THR A 119 9.66 -0.86 -5.71
N ARG A 120 9.30 0.33 -5.21
CA ARG A 120 8.08 0.52 -4.41
C ARG A 120 6.82 0.32 -5.25
N HIS A 121 6.84 0.75 -6.50
CA HIS A 121 5.73 0.62 -7.43
C HIS A 121 5.39 -0.86 -7.66
N LYS A 122 6.38 -1.65 -8.07
CA LYS A 122 6.23 -3.09 -8.28
C LYS A 122 5.74 -3.79 -7.02
N PHE A 123 6.31 -3.44 -5.86
CA PHE A 123 5.87 -3.96 -4.58
C PHE A 123 4.39 -3.68 -4.30
N VAL A 124 3.92 -2.44 -4.45
CA VAL A 124 2.51 -2.14 -4.19
C VAL A 124 1.58 -2.82 -5.22
N LYS A 125 1.97 -2.86 -6.50
CA LYS A 125 1.17 -3.53 -7.55
C LYS A 125 1.01 -5.03 -7.34
N GLU A 126 2.02 -5.71 -6.79
CA GLU A 126 2.00 -7.16 -6.63
C GLU A 126 0.98 -7.63 -5.57
N PHE A 127 0.82 -6.88 -4.49
CA PHE A 127 0.06 -7.33 -3.32
C PHE A 127 -1.33 -6.72 -3.18
N VAL A 128 -1.66 -5.74 -4.01
CA VAL A 128 -2.79 -4.85 -3.74
C VAL A 128 -3.53 -4.46 -5.01
N LYS A 129 -4.85 -4.55 -4.95
CA LYS A 129 -5.76 -3.89 -5.89
C LYS A 129 -6.19 -2.56 -5.27
N LYS A 130 -6.01 -1.49 -6.03
CA LYS A 130 -6.27 -0.12 -5.59
C LYS A 130 -7.68 0.26 -6.00
#